data_AF-A0A3D4LKB8-F1
#
_entry.id   AF-A0A3D4LKB8-F1
#
_cell.length_a   1.000
_cell.length_b   1.000
_cell.length_c   1.000
_cell.angle_alpha   90.00
_cell.angle_beta   90.00
_cell.angle_gamma   90.00
#
_symmetry.space_group_name_H-M   'P 1'
#
loop_
_entity.id
_entity.type
_entity.pdbx_description
1 polymer ?
#
loop_
_entity_poly.entity_id
_entity_poly.type
_entity_poly.pdbx_seq_one_letter_code
_entity_poly.pdbx_strand_id
1 'polypeptide(L)'
;MNFSASYVKYEMINPDNGAYYISPGVDPEQSFTMIPVMEDNGNMSVRVIAYDTKGNAYHGEYVNIGIDVDRYLYLGGVKQGQSIDGSVTLLAQRNFNVTDTEYIMVDNATGEETLMFKSGYGSYSWFPGPEDAGSKNLYVRVKDTAGNTHISSRVTVNVTGTPKLLLQGVGPGQVLTQAAELNIKTNVKLDSIKYILTNARTGKEIVISEKNIAVIIPEEGDDGSWSLRAEGIYGGKTIISEEVKFTIYTGQLYSAKPVIEKDLYLDLVSELAVNTRKFTGMSASLQVAQAILETGWGQSVPVDKYEGRFSYNLFGIKGEGTNGSVTSNTWEEYNGVAFRIDAEFRAYNNEKESWQDHKDLLLLRERYAPFREVMYDSTKGAWALKRCGYATDSQYAIKLIDIINRYDLKGLDEVTI
;
A
#
# COMPACT_ATOMS: atom_id res chain seq x y z
N MET A 1 26.65 16.93 14.89
CA MET A 1 27.42 15.68 15.06
C MET A 1 28.80 15.89 14.44
N ASN A 2 29.87 15.39 15.05
CA ASN A 2 31.24 15.43 14.48
C ASN A 2 31.53 14.22 13.57
N PHE A 3 30.51 13.40 13.28
CA PHE A 3 30.55 12.27 12.35
C PHE A 3 29.25 12.23 11.53
N SER A 4 29.24 11.48 10.43
CA SER A 4 28.04 11.28 9.60
C SER A 4 27.27 10.06 10.11
N ALA A 5 26.08 10.30 10.66
CA ALA A 5 25.18 9.23 11.08
C ALA A 5 24.58 8.51 9.85
N SER A 6 24.41 7.20 9.97
CA SER A 6 23.73 6.36 8.99
C SER A 6 22.21 6.47 9.09
N TYR A 7 21.72 6.49 10.32
CA TYR A 7 20.35 6.84 10.68
C TYR A 7 20.34 7.32 12.13
N VAL A 8 19.23 7.94 12.53
CA VAL A 8 19.00 8.30 13.93
C VAL A 8 17.74 7.61 14.45
N LYS A 9 17.68 7.41 15.75
CA LYS A 9 16.46 7.07 16.48
C LYS A 9 16.22 8.11 17.55
N TYR A 10 14.97 8.37 17.87
CA TYR A 10 14.57 9.24 18.96
C TYR A 10 14.08 8.35 20.09
N GLU A 11 14.74 8.44 21.24
CA GLU A 11 14.34 7.76 22.46
C GLU A 11 13.63 8.75 23.37
N MET A 12 12.50 8.31 23.91
CA MET A 12 11.59 9.12 24.71
C MET A 12 11.22 8.33 25.96
N ILE A 13 11.35 8.97 27.11
CA ILE A 13 11.07 8.38 28.41
C ILE A 13 10.19 9.36 29.19
N ASN A 14 9.01 8.92 29.60
CA ASN A 14 8.19 9.66 30.55
C ASN A 14 8.64 9.24 31.97
N PRO A 15 9.33 10.10 32.73
CA PRO A 15 9.83 9.75 34.07
C PRO A 15 8.69 9.62 35.10
N ASP A 16 7.52 10.20 34.84
CA ASP A 16 6.40 10.21 35.78
C ASP A 16 5.67 8.86 35.81
N ASN A 17 5.61 8.14 34.68
CA ASN A 17 4.92 6.85 34.56
C ASN A 17 5.79 5.69 34.02
N GLY A 18 7.04 5.97 33.63
CA GLY A 18 7.98 4.98 33.09
C GLY A 18 7.72 4.57 31.64
N ALA A 19 6.82 5.24 30.92
CA ALA A 19 6.57 4.94 29.51
C ALA A 19 7.85 5.16 28.68
N TYR A 20 8.15 4.21 27.80
CA TYR A 20 9.35 4.18 26.97
C TYR A 20 8.97 4.00 25.51
N TYR A 21 9.50 4.87 24.66
CA TYR A 21 9.36 4.77 23.20
C TYR A 21 10.71 4.99 22.53
N ILE A 22 10.97 4.22 21.47
CA ILE A 22 12.08 4.47 20.56
C ILE A 22 11.57 4.44 19.13
N SER A 23 11.88 5.49 18.36
CA SER A 23 11.45 5.58 16.97
C SER A 23 12.09 4.48 16.10
N PRO A 24 11.49 4.13 14.94
CA PRO A 24 12.24 3.45 13.89
C PRO A 24 13.46 4.28 13.46
N GLY A 25 14.37 3.67 12.70
CA GLY A 25 15.48 4.40 12.09
C GLY A 25 14.94 5.44 11.09
N VAL A 26 15.31 6.70 11.28
CA VAL A 26 14.88 7.82 10.43
C VAL A 26 16.07 8.60 9.87
N ASP A 27 15.77 9.41 8.86
CA ASP A 27 16.73 10.22 8.12
C ASP A 27 17.41 11.23 9.07
N PRO A 28 18.76 11.21 9.20
CA PRO A 28 19.48 12.15 10.06
C PRO A 28 19.38 13.61 9.58
N GLU A 29 18.97 13.84 8.32
CA GLU A 29 18.84 15.18 7.71
C GLU A 29 17.41 15.72 7.76
N GLN A 30 16.43 14.93 8.22
CA GLN A 30 15.03 15.38 8.35
C GLN A 30 14.62 15.55 9.81
N SER A 31 13.64 16.43 10.04
CA SER A 31 12.99 16.53 11.34
C SER A 31 12.15 15.28 11.60
N PHE A 32 12.23 14.77 12.83
CA PHE A 32 11.29 13.78 13.32
C PHE A 32 10.13 14.47 14.04
N THR A 33 8.91 14.16 13.63
CA THR A 33 7.69 14.69 14.27
C THR A 33 7.03 13.59 15.09
N MET A 34 7.01 13.78 16.41
CA MET A 34 6.18 13.00 17.31
C MET A 34 4.79 13.62 17.39
N ILE A 35 3.73 12.80 17.38
CA ILE A 35 2.36 13.23 17.65
C ILE A 35 1.98 12.68 19.03
N PRO A 36 2.06 13.49 20.11
CA PRO A 36 1.75 13.01 21.45
C PRO A 36 0.28 12.65 21.63
N VAL A 37 0.04 11.69 22.51
CA VAL A 37 -1.28 11.36 23.05
C VAL A 37 -1.45 11.89 24.48
N MET A 38 -2.67 11.88 25.00
CA MET A 38 -3.02 12.32 26.35
C MET A 38 -2.22 11.59 27.42
N GLU A 39 -1.90 10.31 27.19
CA GLU A 39 -1.07 9.51 28.10
C GLU A 39 0.40 9.98 28.15
N ASP A 40 0.83 10.80 27.18
CA ASP A 40 2.16 11.40 27.16
C ASP A 40 2.22 12.74 27.92
N ASN A 41 1.08 13.31 28.34
CA ASN A 41 1.07 14.58 29.09
C ASN A 41 1.91 14.49 30.36
N GLY A 42 2.61 15.58 30.67
CA GLY A 42 3.56 15.66 31.78
C GLY A 42 4.99 15.87 31.29
N ASN A 43 5.96 15.41 32.07
CA ASN A 43 7.36 15.52 31.70
C ASN A 43 7.74 14.42 30.72
N MET A 44 8.61 14.73 29.76
CA MET A 44 9.20 13.76 28.84
C MET A 44 10.67 14.09 28.64
N SER A 45 11.53 13.09 28.79
CA SER A 45 12.95 13.18 28.46
C SER A 45 13.16 12.58 27.08
N VAL A 46 13.64 13.39 26.14
CA VAL A 46 13.88 12.98 24.74
C VAL A 46 15.37 13.09 24.43
N ARG A 47 15.94 12.08 23.77
CA ARG A 47 17.27 12.19 23.17
C ARG A 47 17.30 11.61 21.77
N VAL A 48 18.25 12.07 20.98
CA VAL A 48 18.61 11.44 19.71
C VAL A 48 19.71 10.41 19.95
N ILE A 49 19.59 9.25 19.31
CA ILE A 49 20.61 8.21 19.25
C ILE A 49 21.04 8.11 17.79
N ALA A 50 22.26 8.54 17.49
CA ALA A 50 22.82 8.45 16.15
C ALA A 50 23.56 7.13 15.99
N TYR A 51 23.33 6.43 14.88
CA TYR A 51 24.00 5.18 14.56
C TYR A 51 25.00 5.42 13.45
N ASP A 52 26.24 4.98 13.62
CA ASP A 52 27.22 5.01 12.54
C ASP A 52 26.97 3.89 11.51
N THR A 53 27.80 3.83 10.48
CA THR A 53 27.67 2.82 9.42
C THR A 53 28.10 1.41 9.84
N LYS A 54 28.63 1.23 11.06
CA LYS A 54 28.93 -0.08 11.68
C LYS A 54 27.84 -0.50 12.68
N GLY A 55 26.82 0.34 12.87
CA GLY A 55 25.74 0.11 13.83
C GLY A 55 26.09 0.51 15.27
N ASN A 56 27.22 1.19 15.51
CA ASN A 56 27.54 1.70 16.84
C ASN A 56 26.60 2.86 17.17
N ALA A 57 26.05 2.85 18.38
CA ALA A 57 25.15 3.89 18.87
C ALA A 57 25.93 5.00 19.59
N TYR A 58 25.57 6.25 19.28
CA TYR A 58 26.09 7.46 19.91
C TYR A 58 24.91 8.23 20.47
N HIS A 59 24.86 8.32 21.80
CA HIS A 59 23.74 8.92 22.51
C HIS A 59 23.97 10.42 22.67
N GLY A 60 22.98 11.21 22.28
CA GLY A 60 22.89 12.61 22.67
C GLY A 60 22.47 12.74 24.14
N GLU A 61 22.61 13.97 24.65
CA GLU A 61 22.06 14.35 25.95
C GLU A 61 20.52 14.32 25.93
N TYR A 62 19.92 14.06 27.08
CA TYR A 62 18.47 14.21 27.22
C TYR A 62 18.09 15.68 27.24
N VAL A 63 17.02 16.00 26.51
CA VAL A 63 16.28 17.25 26.59
C VAL A 63 14.96 16.94 27.27
N ASN A 64 14.68 17.64 28.37
CA ASN A 64 13.40 17.53 29.05
C ASN A 64 12.41 18.51 28.45
N ILE A 65 11.24 18.01 28.06
CA ILE A 65 10.13 18.78 27.52
C ILE A 65 8.89 18.53 28.36
N GLY A 66 8.00 19.53 28.41
CA GLY A 66 6.64 19.36 28.91
C GLY A 66 5.69 19.07 27.75
N ILE A 67 4.91 18.01 27.85
CA ILE A 67 3.83 17.70 26.91
C ILE A 67 2.53 18.12 27.58
N ASP A 68 1.80 19.01 26.90
CA ASP A 68 0.48 19.47 27.32
C ASP A 68 -0.41 19.52 26.09
N VAL A 69 -1.09 18.41 25.82
CA VAL A 69 -2.10 18.31 24.77
C VAL A 69 -3.49 18.19 25.37
N ASP A 70 -4.42 18.93 24.76
CA ASP A 70 -5.84 18.81 25.07
C ASP A 70 -6.41 17.52 24.48
N ARG A 71 -7.38 16.94 25.19
CA ARG A 71 -8.15 15.81 24.69
C ARG A 71 -8.97 16.23 23.49
N TYR A 72 -8.92 15.46 22.41
CA TYR A 72 -9.86 15.60 21.30
C TYR A 72 -10.52 14.27 20.94
N LEU A 73 -11.76 14.36 20.47
CA LEU A 73 -12.52 13.24 19.91
C LEU A 73 -13.42 13.77 18.79
N TYR A 74 -13.24 13.27 17.58
CA TYR A 74 -14.12 13.59 16.46
C TYR A 74 -14.31 12.40 15.52
N LEU A 75 -15.42 12.43 14.78
CA LEU A 75 -15.70 11.47 13.74
C LEU A 75 -15.08 11.93 12.41
N GLY A 76 -14.17 11.13 11.87
CA GLY A 76 -13.62 11.27 10.53
C GLY A 76 -14.31 10.34 9.52
N GLY A 77 -13.92 10.48 8.24
CA GLY A 77 -14.44 9.67 7.14
C GLY A 77 -15.65 10.24 6.42
N VAL A 78 -16.35 11.19 7.04
CA VAL A 78 -17.48 11.94 6.48
C VAL A 78 -17.35 13.43 6.78
N LYS A 79 -18.04 14.27 6.01
CA LYS A 79 -18.04 15.73 6.17
C LYS A 79 -19.46 16.25 6.45
N GLN A 80 -19.54 17.38 7.15
CA GLN A 80 -20.80 18.08 7.41
C GLN A 80 -21.52 18.39 6.08
N GLY A 81 -22.79 18.00 5.98
CA GLY A 81 -23.64 18.18 4.80
C GLY A 81 -23.38 17.21 3.65
N GLN A 82 -22.44 16.26 3.79
CA GLN A 82 -22.10 15.32 2.73
C GLN A 82 -23.31 14.46 2.31
N SER A 83 -23.55 14.36 1.01
CA SER A 83 -24.47 13.36 0.45
C SER A 83 -23.77 12.00 0.36
N ILE A 84 -24.41 10.96 0.90
CA ILE A 84 -23.91 9.59 0.91
C ILE A 84 -24.83 8.73 0.04
N ASP A 85 -24.29 8.25 -1.06
CA ASP A 85 -24.94 7.31 -1.98
C ASP A 85 -24.10 6.03 -2.13
N GLY A 86 -23.30 5.67 -1.14
CA GLY A 86 -22.38 4.55 -1.23
C GLY A 86 -21.74 4.21 0.10
N SER A 87 -20.82 3.25 0.07
CA SER A 87 -20.06 2.85 1.26
C SER A 87 -19.15 4.01 1.71
N VAL A 88 -19.12 4.29 3.00
CA VAL A 88 -18.18 5.21 3.65
C VAL A 88 -17.49 4.52 4.81
N THR A 89 -16.25 4.90 5.09
CA THR A 89 -15.50 4.38 6.24
C THR A 89 -15.48 5.44 7.33
N LEU A 90 -16.21 5.17 8.41
CA LEU A 90 -16.24 5.99 9.62
C LEU A 90 -15.03 5.65 10.49
N LEU A 91 -14.38 6.67 11.04
CA LEU A 91 -13.21 6.48 11.89
C LEU A 91 -13.21 7.46 13.06
N ALA A 92 -13.08 6.94 14.27
CA ALA A 92 -12.88 7.77 15.46
C ALA A 92 -11.45 8.33 15.48
N GLN A 93 -11.31 9.66 15.45
CA GLN A 93 -10.03 10.34 15.64
C GLN A 93 -9.95 10.85 17.08
N ARG A 94 -8.92 10.40 17.79
CA ARG A 94 -8.68 10.70 19.20
C ARG A 94 -7.19 10.65 19.49
N ASN A 95 -6.78 11.35 20.54
CA ASN A 95 -5.43 11.29 21.11
C ASN A 95 -5.40 10.63 22.49
N PHE A 96 -6.28 9.67 22.78
CA PHE A 96 -6.27 8.99 24.08
C PHE A 96 -6.73 7.54 23.93
N ASN A 97 -6.35 6.72 24.90
CA ASN A 97 -6.68 5.30 24.93
C ASN A 97 -8.11 5.05 25.39
N VAL A 98 -8.72 4.02 24.79
CA VAL A 98 -10.12 3.66 25.05
C VAL A 98 -10.25 2.14 25.15
N THR A 99 -11.26 1.68 25.88
CA THR A 99 -11.66 0.27 25.90
C THR A 99 -12.63 -0.03 24.77
N ASP A 100 -13.48 0.94 24.42
CA ASP A 100 -14.57 0.78 23.47
C ASP A 100 -14.82 2.07 22.68
N THR A 101 -15.20 1.88 21.42
CA THR A 101 -15.65 2.89 20.46
C THR A 101 -16.98 2.44 19.87
N GLU A 102 -18.00 3.26 20.00
CA GLU A 102 -19.34 3.07 19.45
C GLU A 102 -19.58 4.10 18.34
N TYR A 103 -19.94 3.63 17.15
CA TYR A 103 -20.36 4.45 16.02
C TYR A 103 -21.88 4.54 16.03
N ILE A 104 -22.40 5.75 16.15
CA ILE A 104 -23.81 6.00 16.42
C ILE A 104 -24.39 6.88 15.32
N MET A 105 -25.59 6.52 14.89
CA MET A 105 -26.41 7.30 13.97
C MET A 105 -27.67 7.75 14.68
N VAL A 106 -28.09 9.00 14.42
CA VAL A 106 -29.38 9.54 14.83
C VAL A 106 -30.15 9.94 13.60
N ASP A 107 -31.37 9.42 13.46
CA ASP A 107 -32.29 9.88 12.43
C ASP A 107 -32.83 11.27 12.81
N ASN A 108 -32.62 12.29 11.96
CA ASN A 108 -33.02 13.65 12.29
C ASN A 108 -34.53 13.89 12.17
N ALA A 109 -35.27 13.01 11.48
CA ALA A 109 -36.72 13.10 11.36
C ALA A 109 -37.43 12.47 12.58
N THR A 110 -36.93 11.35 13.09
CA THR A 110 -37.55 10.64 14.22
C THR A 110 -36.89 10.92 15.57
N GLY A 111 -35.61 11.33 15.56
CA GLY A 111 -34.77 11.44 16.76
C GLY A 111 -34.25 10.09 17.27
N GLU A 112 -34.52 8.99 16.56
CA GLU A 112 -34.10 7.64 16.96
C GLU A 112 -32.58 7.49 16.88
N GLU A 113 -31.99 6.92 17.93
CA GLU A 113 -30.55 6.63 18.02
C GLU A 113 -30.28 5.14 17.78
N THR A 114 -29.39 4.85 16.85
CA THR A 114 -28.99 3.50 16.45
C THR A 114 -27.50 3.30 16.66
N LEU A 115 -27.12 2.28 17.43
CA LEU A 115 -25.74 1.80 17.49
C LEU A 115 -25.44 1.01 16.21
N MET A 116 -24.64 1.58 15.32
CA MET A 116 -24.28 0.93 14.06
C MET A 116 -23.18 -0.11 14.23
N PHE A 117 -22.18 0.22 15.06
CA PHE A 117 -21.00 -0.64 15.25
C PHE A 117 -20.31 -0.35 16.57
N LYS A 118 -19.65 -1.38 17.13
CA LYS A 118 -18.84 -1.27 18.34
C LYS A 118 -17.55 -2.07 18.20
N SER A 119 -16.41 -1.43 18.48
CA SER A 119 -15.10 -2.07 18.57
C SER A 119 -14.18 -1.29 19.53
N GLY A 120 -13.07 -1.86 19.98
CA GLY A 120 -12.08 -1.10 20.75
C GLY A 120 -11.36 -0.05 19.88
N TYR A 121 -10.69 -0.53 18.84
CA TYR A 121 -9.97 0.27 17.85
C TYR A 121 -10.36 -0.12 16.42
N GLY A 122 -10.01 0.73 15.46
CA GLY A 122 -10.28 0.53 14.04
C GLY A 122 -11.39 1.43 13.51
N SER A 123 -11.72 1.20 12.24
CA SER A 123 -12.76 1.92 11.51
C SER A 123 -14.00 1.04 11.29
N TYR A 124 -15.09 1.66 10.85
CA TYR A 124 -16.33 0.99 10.50
C TYR A 124 -16.73 1.36 9.07
N SER A 125 -16.82 0.36 8.18
CA SER A 125 -17.36 0.54 6.84
C SER A 125 -18.88 0.46 6.89
N TRP A 126 -19.55 1.60 6.74
CA TRP A 126 -21.00 1.70 6.67
C TRP A 126 -21.46 1.79 5.21
N PHE A 127 -22.43 0.98 4.83
CA PHE A 127 -23.06 1.03 3.50
C PHE A 127 -24.57 1.23 3.66
N PRO A 128 -25.03 2.48 3.83
CA PRO A 128 -26.42 2.76 4.18
C PRO A 128 -27.41 2.34 3.10
N GLY A 129 -28.51 1.71 3.55
CA GLY A 129 -29.63 1.30 2.72
C GLY A 129 -30.76 2.33 2.62
N PRO A 130 -31.85 2.00 1.91
CA PRO A 130 -33.07 2.82 1.85
C PRO A 130 -33.69 3.14 3.21
N GLU A 131 -33.54 2.26 4.20
CA GLU A 131 -33.97 2.47 5.59
C GLU A 131 -33.24 3.63 6.27
N ASP A 132 -32.01 3.92 5.84
CA ASP A 132 -31.18 4.99 6.37
C ASP A 132 -31.41 6.32 5.62
N ALA A 133 -32.32 6.38 4.64
CA ALA A 133 -32.52 7.55 3.79
C ALA A 133 -32.82 8.83 4.58
N GLY A 134 -32.38 9.97 4.05
CA GLY A 134 -32.62 11.28 4.61
C GLY A 134 -31.48 11.81 5.48
N SER A 135 -31.79 12.81 6.29
CA SER A 135 -30.79 13.51 7.10
C SER A 135 -30.44 12.71 8.35
N LYS A 136 -29.17 12.38 8.52
CA LYS A 136 -28.65 11.60 9.64
C LYS A 136 -27.56 12.37 10.37
N ASN A 137 -27.57 12.33 11.70
CA ASN A 137 -26.46 12.82 12.52
C ASN A 137 -25.59 11.63 12.95
N LEU A 138 -24.32 11.65 12.57
CA LEU A 138 -23.36 10.61 12.94
C LEU A 138 -22.42 11.12 14.02
N TYR A 139 -22.07 10.28 14.99
CA TYR A 139 -21.08 10.62 15.99
C TYR A 139 -20.43 9.36 16.57
N VAL A 140 -19.35 9.54 17.33
CA VAL A 140 -18.72 8.46 18.08
C VAL A 140 -18.87 8.69 19.58
N ARG A 141 -19.13 7.61 20.30
CA ARG A 141 -19.12 7.54 21.77
C ARG A 141 -18.04 6.56 22.18
N VAL A 142 -17.10 6.99 23.01
CA VAL A 142 -15.99 6.15 23.45
C VAL A 142 -15.95 6.05 24.96
N LYS A 143 -15.39 4.96 25.47
CA LYS A 143 -15.10 4.79 26.89
C LYS A 143 -13.59 4.75 27.10
N ASP A 144 -13.05 5.68 27.88
CA ASP A 144 -11.62 5.69 28.19
C ASP A 144 -11.22 4.55 29.14
N THR A 145 -9.93 4.36 29.36
CA THR A 145 -9.38 3.29 30.23
C THR A 145 -9.76 3.46 31.71
N ALA A 146 -10.20 4.64 32.13
CA ALA A 146 -10.73 4.91 33.47
C ALA A 146 -12.26 4.67 33.56
N GLY A 147 -12.91 4.34 32.44
CA GLY A 147 -14.34 4.06 32.35
C GLY A 147 -15.21 5.28 32.06
N ASN A 148 -14.65 6.47 31.82
CA ASN A 148 -15.42 7.66 31.49
C ASN A 148 -15.86 7.65 30.02
N THR A 149 -17.07 8.14 29.78
CA THR A 149 -17.65 8.23 28.44
C THR A 149 -17.37 9.60 27.83
N HIS A 150 -16.88 9.62 26.58
CA HIS A 150 -16.66 10.83 25.78
C HIS A 150 -17.45 10.72 24.47
N ILE A 151 -18.02 11.84 24.02
CA ILE A 151 -18.86 11.89 22.82
C ILE A 151 -18.30 12.96 21.87
N SER A 152 -18.15 12.63 20.59
CA SER A 152 -17.75 13.62 19.58
C SER A 152 -18.86 14.60 19.26
N SER A 153 -18.49 15.73 18.65
CA SER A 153 -19.45 16.51 17.86
C SER A 153 -20.15 15.64 16.82
N ARG A 154 -21.41 15.98 16.51
CA ARG A 154 -22.20 15.31 15.48
C ARG A 154 -21.82 15.84 14.10
N VAL A 155 -21.76 14.94 13.13
CA VAL A 155 -21.59 15.24 11.70
C VAL A 155 -22.90 14.92 11.00
N THR A 156 -23.59 15.94 10.48
CA THR A 156 -24.83 15.74 9.73
C THR A 156 -24.50 15.34 8.30
N VAL A 157 -25.12 14.28 7.79
CA VAL A 157 -25.01 13.78 6.41
C VAL A 157 -26.40 13.58 5.82
N ASN A 158 -26.48 13.52 4.49
CA ASN A 158 -27.72 13.21 3.78
C ASN A 158 -27.56 11.89 3.04
N VAL A 159 -28.24 10.85 3.52
CA VAL A 159 -28.21 9.52 2.90
C VAL A 159 -29.24 9.49 1.77
N THR A 160 -28.82 9.14 0.56
CA THR A 160 -29.71 9.06 -0.59
C THR A 160 -30.70 7.90 -0.47
N GLY A 161 -30.25 6.77 0.09
CA GLY A 161 -31.09 5.58 0.28
C GLY A 161 -31.37 4.79 -0.99
N THR A 162 -30.52 4.91 -2.01
CA THR A 162 -30.63 4.11 -3.24
C THR A 162 -30.28 2.65 -2.94
N PRO A 163 -31.13 1.66 -3.28
CA PRO A 163 -30.72 0.26 -3.28
C PRO A 163 -29.54 0.05 -4.22
N LYS A 164 -28.47 -0.57 -3.72
CA LYS A 164 -27.23 -0.81 -4.46
C LYS A 164 -26.78 -2.24 -4.31
N LEU A 165 -26.22 -2.74 -5.41
CA LEU A 165 -25.62 -4.05 -5.56
C LEU A 165 -24.28 -3.84 -6.24
N LEU A 166 -23.21 -4.29 -5.63
CA LEU A 166 -21.85 -4.20 -6.15
C LEU A 166 -21.28 -5.60 -6.28
N LEU A 167 -20.54 -5.83 -7.36
CA LEU A 167 -19.88 -7.11 -7.59
C LEU A 167 -18.51 -7.14 -6.91
N GLN A 168 -18.13 -8.30 -6.38
CA GLN A 168 -16.83 -8.56 -5.78
C GLN A 168 -16.29 -9.92 -6.27
N GLY A 169 -14.97 -10.09 -6.20
CA GLY A 169 -14.28 -11.33 -6.56
C GLY A 169 -13.63 -11.32 -7.95
N VAL A 170 -14.12 -10.46 -8.86
CA VAL A 170 -13.46 -10.18 -10.14
C VAL A 170 -13.38 -8.67 -10.33
N GLY A 171 -12.22 -8.19 -10.79
CA GLY A 171 -11.97 -6.78 -11.05
C GLY A 171 -11.90 -6.42 -12.55
N PRO A 172 -12.12 -5.15 -12.92
CA PRO A 172 -12.02 -4.70 -14.30
C PRO A 172 -10.62 -4.92 -14.89
N GLY A 173 -10.53 -5.55 -16.06
CA GLY A 173 -9.27 -5.85 -16.73
C GLY A 173 -8.48 -7.00 -16.09
N GLN A 174 -9.04 -7.68 -15.08
CA GLN A 174 -8.44 -8.87 -14.52
C GLN A 174 -8.33 -9.97 -15.58
N VAL A 175 -7.26 -10.75 -15.53
CA VAL A 175 -7.14 -12.00 -16.29
C VAL A 175 -7.30 -13.18 -15.32
N LEU A 176 -8.43 -13.87 -15.44
CA LEU A 176 -8.73 -15.07 -14.67
C LEU A 176 -8.06 -16.28 -15.30
N THR A 177 -7.22 -16.92 -14.50
CA THR A 177 -6.47 -18.11 -14.90
C THR A 177 -6.69 -19.28 -13.94
N GLN A 178 -7.44 -19.04 -12.88
CA GLN A 178 -7.82 -20.00 -11.84
C GLN A 178 -9.24 -19.68 -11.38
N ALA A 179 -9.81 -20.55 -10.57
CA ALA A 179 -11.13 -20.35 -10.00
C ALA A 179 -11.24 -19.01 -9.25
N ALA A 180 -12.30 -18.26 -9.51
CA ALA A 180 -12.59 -17.00 -8.85
C ALA A 180 -13.91 -17.10 -8.09
N GLU A 181 -13.85 -16.96 -6.77
CA GLU A 181 -15.04 -16.85 -5.93
C GLU A 181 -15.66 -15.46 -6.10
N LEU A 182 -16.93 -15.45 -6.49
CA LEU A 182 -17.74 -14.26 -6.66
C LEU A 182 -18.56 -14.02 -5.40
N ASN A 183 -18.59 -12.76 -5.01
CA ASN A 183 -19.40 -12.27 -3.91
C ASN A 183 -20.09 -10.98 -4.35
N ILE A 184 -21.00 -10.51 -3.50
CA ILE A 184 -21.62 -9.20 -3.65
C ILE A 184 -21.49 -8.38 -2.38
N LYS A 185 -21.46 -7.07 -2.56
CA LYS A 185 -21.67 -6.10 -1.50
C LYS A 185 -22.95 -5.33 -1.80
N THR A 186 -23.94 -5.40 -0.91
CA THR A 186 -25.23 -4.74 -1.07
C THR A 186 -25.65 -4.03 0.22
N ASN A 187 -26.43 -2.97 0.09
CA ASN A 187 -27.02 -2.21 1.20
C ASN A 187 -28.52 -2.55 1.41
N VAL A 188 -29.02 -3.61 0.77
CA VAL A 188 -30.39 -4.09 0.93
C VAL A 188 -30.41 -5.59 1.13
N LYS A 189 -31.45 -6.09 1.80
CA LYS A 189 -31.72 -7.52 1.84
C LYS A 189 -32.40 -7.93 0.54
N LEU A 190 -31.72 -8.73 -0.27
CA LEU A 190 -32.25 -9.24 -1.54
C LEU A 190 -33.23 -10.39 -1.32
N ASP A 191 -34.28 -10.42 -2.14
CA ASP A 191 -35.24 -11.52 -2.24
C ASP A 191 -34.63 -12.70 -3.04
N SER A 192 -33.87 -12.37 -4.09
CA SER A 192 -33.10 -13.31 -4.90
C SER A 192 -31.94 -12.59 -5.58
N ILE A 193 -30.99 -13.37 -6.08
CA ILE A 193 -29.86 -12.89 -6.87
C ILE A 193 -29.54 -13.88 -7.97
N LYS A 194 -29.05 -13.39 -9.10
CA LYS A 194 -28.38 -14.20 -10.12
C LYS A 194 -27.13 -13.51 -10.63
N TYR A 195 -26.15 -14.31 -11.02
CA TYR A 195 -24.92 -13.86 -11.67
C TYR A 195 -25.00 -14.19 -13.16
N ILE A 196 -24.78 -13.19 -13.99
CA ILE A 196 -24.87 -13.30 -15.44
C ILE A 196 -23.49 -13.05 -16.04
N LEU A 197 -22.98 -14.07 -16.71
CA LEU A 197 -21.74 -14.04 -17.44
C LEU A 197 -22.06 -13.87 -18.94
N THR A 198 -21.46 -12.87 -19.58
CA THR A 198 -21.67 -12.56 -20.99
C THR A 198 -20.38 -12.73 -21.77
N ASN A 199 -20.41 -13.59 -22.79
CA ASN A 199 -19.26 -13.75 -23.68
C ASN A 199 -19.18 -12.53 -24.62
N ALA A 200 -18.12 -11.73 -24.53
CA ALA A 200 -18.06 -10.46 -25.25
C ALA A 200 -17.98 -10.63 -26.78
N ARG A 201 -17.54 -11.80 -27.28
CA ARG A 201 -17.47 -12.10 -28.71
C ARG A 201 -18.83 -12.49 -29.29
N THR A 202 -19.62 -13.28 -28.57
CA THR A 202 -20.89 -13.82 -29.08
C THR A 202 -22.12 -13.08 -28.56
N GLY A 203 -21.99 -12.31 -27.48
CA GLY A 203 -23.10 -11.70 -26.76
C GLY A 203 -23.96 -12.71 -25.98
N LYS A 204 -23.57 -13.99 -25.94
CA LYS A 204 -24.31 -15.03 -25.22
C LYS A 204 -24.21 -14.79 -23.72
N GLU A 205 -25.35 -14.71 -23.06
CA GLU A 205 -25.48 -14.63 -21.60
C GLU A 205 -25.70 -16.01 -20.98
N ILE A 206 -25.09 -16.25 -19.82
CA ILE A 206 -25.19 -17.48 -19.04
C ILE A 206 -25.46 -17.10 -17.59
N VAL A 207 -26.53 -17.65 -17.00
CA VAL A 207 -26.74 -17.57 -15.55
C VAL A 207 -25.87 -18.63 -14.88
N ILE A 208 -24.84 -18.20 -14.16
CA ILE A 208 -23.85 -19.11 -13.55
C ILE A 208 -24.20 -19.50 -12.11
N SER A 209 -25.07 -18.74 -11.45
CA SER A 209 -25.57 -19.05 -10.11
C SER A 209 -26.79 -18.20 -9.79
N GLU A 210 -27.71 -18.75 -8.98
CA GLU A 210 -28.84 -18.05 -8.36
C GLU A 210 -28.73 -18.01 -6.82
N LYS A 211 -27.51 -18.22 -6.30
CA LYS A 211 -27.16 -18.17 -4.88
C LYS A 211 -26.32 -16.93 -4.59
N ASN A 212 -26.20 -16.52 -3.33
CA ASN A 212 -25.37 -15.37 -2.94
C ASN A 212 -23.89 -15.52 -3.28
N ILE A 213 -23.39 -16.74 -3.43
CA ILE A 213 -22.01 -17.03 -3.82
C ILE A 213 -22.05 -17.73 -5.18
N ALA A 214 -21.09 -17.38 -6.04
CA ALA A 214 -20.85 -18.05 -7.31
C ALA A 214 -19.35 -18.28 -7.48
N VAL A 215 -18.97 -19.20 -8.36
CA VAL A 215 -17.57 -19.44 -8.70
C VAL A 215 -17.46 -19.49 -10.21
N ILE A 216 -16.51 -18.75 -10.77
CA ILE A 216 -16.10 -18.94 -12.16
C ILE A 216 -14.93 -19.90 -12.12
N ILE A 217 -15.04 -21.03 -12.82
CA ILE A 217 -13.95 -21.98 -13.02
C ILE A 217 -13.59 -21.90 -14.50
N PRO A 218 -12.45 -21.27 -14.87
CA PRO A 218 -11.98 -21.27 -16.25
C PRO A 218 -11.81 -22.69 -16.81
N GLU A 219 -12.47 -23.00 -17.93
CA GLU A 219 -12.34 -24.27 -18.65
C GLU A 219 -11.82 -24.08 -20.08
N GLU A 220 -11.26 -25.15 -20.66
CA GLU A 220 -10.77 -25.12 -22.04
C GLU A 220 -11.91 -24.70 -23.00
N GLY A 221 -11.66 -23.65 -23.79
CA GLY A 221 -12.65 -23.06 -24.69
C GLY A 221 -13.31 -21.78 -24.16
N ASP A 222 -13.10 -21.43 -22.89
CA ASP A 222 -13.57 -20.18 -22.30
C ASP A 222 -12.65 -18.98 -22.62
N ASP A 223 -11.51 -19.18 -23.26
CA ASP A 223 -10.55 -18.11 -23.55
C ASP A 223 -11.18 -16.90 -24.25
N GLY A 224 -10.81 -15.71 -23.75
CA GLY A 224 -11.20 -14.44 -24.33
C GLY A 224 -11.91 -13.51 -23.35
N SER A 225 -12.55 -12.48 -23.90
CA SER A 225 -13.13 -11.41 -23.12
C SER A 225 -14.55 -11.74 -22.65
N TRP A 226 -14.82 -11.45 -21.39
CA TRP A 226 -16.08 -11.68 -20.72
C TRP A 226 -16.52 -10.43 -19.96
N SER A 227 -17.82 -10.33 -19.71
CA SER A 227 -18.35 -9.41 -18.72
C SER A 227 -19.23 -10.15 -17.72
N LEU A 228 -19.23 -9.67 -16.48
CA LEU A 228 -19.99 -10.22 -15.37
C LEU A 228 -20.83 -9.12 -14.74
N ARG A 229 -22.10 -9.41 -14.49
CA ARG A 229 -22.99 -8.60 -13.65
C ARG A 229 -23.79 -9.48 -12.71
N ALA A 230 -24.25 -8.90 -11.61
CA ALA A 230 -25.25 -9.48 -10.73
C ALA A 230 -26.58 -8.73 -10.87
N GLU A 231 -27.68 -9.48 -10.88
CA GLU A 231 -29.04 -8.94 -10.82
C GLU A 231 -29.70 -9.45 -9.54
N GLY A 232 -30.09 -8.53 -8.67
CA GLY A 232 -30.80 -8.82 -7.43
C GLY A 232 -32.25 -8.34 -7.49
N ILE A 233 -33.15 -9.04 -6.82
CA ILE A 233 -34.53 -8.57 -6.61
C ILE A 233 -34.64 -7.96 -5.21
N TYR A 234 -35.17 -6.74 -5.15
CA TYR A 234 -35.49 -6.05 -3.91
C TYR A 234 -36.86 -5.37 -4.03
N GLY A 235 -37.82 -5.80 -3.21
CA GLY A 235 -39.16 -5.20 -3.20
C GLY A 235 -39.87 -5.36 -4.55
N GLY A 236 -39.65 -6.49 -5.22
CA GLY A 236 -40.20 -6.79 -6.55
C GLY A 236 -39.56 -6.03 -7.71
N LYS A 237 -38.51 -5.23 -7.47
CA LYS A 237 -37.75 -4.53 -8.51
C LYS A 237 -36.37 -5.16 -8.69
N THR A 238 -35.91 -5.21 -9.93
CA THR A 238 -34.53 -5.62 -10.24
C THR A 238 -33.57 -4.47 -9.97
N ILE A 239 -32.52 -4.74 -9.21
CA ILE A 239 -31.33 -3.90 -9.08
C ILE A 239 -30.16 -4.63 -9.73
N ILE A 240 -29.33 -3.88 -10.46
CA ILE A 240 -28.25 -4.44 -11.28
C ILE A 240 -26.94 -3.86 -10.77
N SER A 241 -25.93 -4.71 -10.63
CA SER A 241 -24.56 -4.23 -10.37
C SER A 241 -23.99 -3.51 -11.58
N GLU A 242 -22.80 -2.96 -11.41
CA GLU A 242 -21.92 -2.68 -12.55
C GLU A 242 -21.72 -3.91 -13.44
N GLU A 243 -21.28 -3.65 -14.67
CA GLU A 243 -20.77 -4.69 -15.56
C GLU A 243 -19.24 -4.69 -15.48
N VAL A 244 -18.66 -5.76 -14.90
CA VAL A 244 -17.22 -5.93 -14.76
C VAL A 244 -16.67 -6.70 -15.96
N LYS A 245 -15.76 -6.08 -16.71
CA LYS A 245 -15.11 -6.68 -17.88
C LYS A 245 -13.79 -7.32 -17.47
N PHE A 246 -13.54 -8.55 -17.91
CA PHE A 246 -12.33 -9.31 -17.60
C PHE A 246 -12.01 -10.27 -18.75
N THR A 247 -10.88 -10.96 -18.65
CA THR A 247 -10.44 -11.95 -19.63
C THR A 247 -10.26 -13.29 -18.94
N ILE A 248 -10.70 -14.38 -19.58
CA ILE A 248 -10.33 -15.74 -19.19
C ILE A 248 -9.14 -16.16 -20.04
N TYR A 249 -8.12 -16.72 -19.41
CA TYR A 249 -6.97 -17.33 -20.08
C TYR A 249 -6.65 -18.69 -19.46
N THR A 250 -6.75 -19.76 -20.25
CA THR A 250 -6.52 -21.15 -19.83
C THR A 250 -5.22 -21.74 -20.36
N GLY A 251 -4.50 -20.98 -21.18
CA GLY A 251 -3.20 -21.39 -21.72
C GLY A 251 -2.10 -21.48 -20.66
N GLN A 252 -0.92 -21.91 -21.11
CA GLN A 252 0.27 -21.96 -20.27
C GLN A 252 0.66 -20.56 -19.81
N LEU A 253 0.91 -20.42 -18.50
CA LEU A 253 1.44 -19.20 -17.91
C LEU A 253 2.89 -19.35 -17.53
N TYR A 254 3.60 -18.23 -17.57
CA TYR A 254 4.96 -18.13 -17.11
C TYR A 254 5.04 -17.19 -15.91
N SER A 255 5.79 -17.63 -14.89
CA SER A 255 6.10 -16.82 -13.72
C SER A 255 7.45 -16.12 -13.89
N ALA A 256 7.75 -15.21 -12.96
CA ALA A 256 9.08 -14.67 -12.81
C ALA A 256 10.13 -15.81 -12.75
N LYS A 257 11.30 -15.55 -13.33
CA LYS A 257 12.42 -16.48 -13.39
C LYS A 257 13.68 -15.82 -12.83
N PRO A 258 14.66 -16.60 -12.34
CA PRO A 258 15.96 -16.07 -12.00
C PRO A 258 16.68 -15.56 -13.25
N VAL A 259 17.40 -14.44 -13.14
CA VAL A 259 18.33 -13.98 -14.19
C VAL A 259 19.60 -14.82 -14.23
N ILE A 260 20.02 -15.32 -13.08
CA ILE A 260 21.19 -16.20 -12.88
C ILE A 260 21.01 -16.96 -11.55
N GLU A 261 21.81 -18.00 -11.32
CA GLU A 261 21.91 -18.68 -10.04
C GLU A 261 22.17 -17.68 -8.90
N LYS A 262 21.45 -17.84 -7.79
CA LYS A 262 21.48 -16.88 -6.67
C LYS A 262 22.90 -16.58 -6.17
N ASP A 263 23.76 -17.58 -6.10
CA ASP A 263 25.13 -17.45 -5.61
C ASP A 263 26.05 -16.69 -6.58
N LEU A 264 25.69 -16.59 -7.85
CA LEU A 264 26.43 -15.82 -8.87
C LEU A 264 25.89 -14.39 -9.02
N TYR A 265 24.71 -14.10 -8.46
CA TYR A 265 24.05 -12.81 -8.67
C TYR A 265 24.84 -11.64 -8.10
N LEU A 266 25.45 -11.80 -6.91
CA LEU A 266 26.23 -10.75 -6.27
C LEU A 266 27.42 -10.32 -7.15
N ASP A 267 28.15 -11.28 -7.72
CA ASP A 267 29.29 -11.01 -8.59
C ASP A 267 28.86 -10.26 -9.85
N LEU A 268 27.78 -10.71 -10.49
CA LEU A 268 27.19 -10.08 -11.67
C LEU A 268 26.87 -8.60 -11.41
N VAL A 269 26.08 -8.31 -10.38
CA VAL A 269 25.67 -6.91 -10.12
C VAL A 269 26.81 -6.06 -9.56
N SER A 270 27.80 -6.67 -8.88
CA SER A 270 28.99 -5.96 -8.41
C SER A 270 29.85 -5.48 -9.58
N GLU A 271 30.03 -6.31 -10.61
CA GLU A 271 30.76 -5.93 -11.83
C GLU A 271 30.06 -4.74 -12.53
N LEU A 272 28.74 -4.83 -12.73
CA LEU A 272 27.95 -3.76 -13.33
C LEU A 272 28.03 -2.46 -12.52
N ALA A 273 27.89 -2.56 -11.20
CA ALA A 273 27.92 -1.43 -10.28
C ALA A 273 29.28 -0.73 -10.24
N VAL A 274 30.37 -1.48 -10.17
CA VAL A 274 31.74 -0.95 -10.19
C VAL A 274 32.02 -0.27 -11.53
N ASN A 275 31.56 -0.83 -12.64
CA ASN A 275 31.70 -0.19 -13.95
C ASN A 275 30.90 1.11 -14.04
N THR A 276 29.62 1.13 -13.63
CA THR A 276 28.83 2.36 -13.56
C THR A 276 29.49 3.42 -12.67
N ARG A 277 30.02 3.02 -11.51
CA ARG A 277 30.69 3.93 -10.58
C ARG A 277 31.89 4.63 -11.24
N LYS A 278 32.71 3.92 -12.02
CA LYS A 278 33.86 4.52 -12.72
C LYS A 278 33.47 5.66 -13.65
N PHE A 279 32.32 5.57 -14.32
CA PHE A 279 31.88 6.59 -15.29
C PHE A 279 31.03 7.69 -14.68
N THR A 280 30.30 7.40 -13.60
CA THR A 280 29.26 8.31 -13.08
C THR A 280 29.56 8.83 -11.68
N GLY A 281 30.43 8.16 -10.92
CA GLY A 281 30.63 8.41 -9.50
C GLY A 281 29.52 7.88 -8.59
N MET A 282 28.46 7.27 -9.14
CA MET A 282 27.40 6.66 -8.33
C MET A 282 27.96 5.49 -7.51
N SER A 283 27.69 5.45 -6.21
CA SER A 283 28.10 4.38 -5.30
C SER A 283 27.73 3.00 -5.87
N ALA A 284 28.72 2.13 -6.02
CA ALA A 284 28.54 0.76 -6.45
C ALA A 284 27.82 -0.04 -5.36
N SER A 285 28.14 0.19 -4.09
CA SER A 285 27.48 -0.51 -2.97
C SER A 285 25.98 -0.24 -2.92
N LEU A 286 25.56 1.01 -3.15
CA LEU A 286 24.15 1.40 -3.23
C LEU A 286 23.44 0.74 -4.41
N GLN A 287 24.09 0.72 -5.58
CA GLN A 287 23.51 0.10 -6.77
C GLN A 287 23.28 -1.41 -6.59
N VAL A 288 24.26 -2.13 -6.03
CA VAL A 288 24.13 -3.56 -5.70
C VAL A 288 23.01 -3.79 -4.71
N ALA A 289 22.92 -2.97 -3.66
CA ALA A 289 21.86 -3.11 -2.66
C ALA A 289 20.46 -2.90 -3.24
N GLN A 290 20.29 -1.92 -4.14
CA GLN A 290 19.03 -1.74 -4.88
C GLN A 290 18.73 -2.99 -5.71
N ALA A 291 19.68 -3.48 -6.50
CA ALA A 291 19.45 -4.64 -7.36
C ALA A 291 19.04 -5.89 -6.57
N ILE A 292 19.70 -6.16 -5.43
CA ILE A 292 19.33 -7.24 -4.51
C ILE A 292 17.90 -7.07 -3.98
N LEU A 293 17.55 -5.86 -3.53
CA LEU A 293 16.24 -5.58 -2.95
C LEU A 293 15.11 -5.70 -3.97
N GLU A 294 15.28 -5.11 -5.15
CA GLU A 294 14.24 -5.03 -6.20
C GLU A 294 13.93 -6.39 -6.84
N THR A 295 14.94 -7.26 -6.96
CA THR A 295 14.79 -8.57 -7.64
C THR A 295 14.71 -9.76 -6.68
N GLY A 296 14.89 -9.54 -5.38
CA GLY A 296 15.05 -10.61 -4.41
C GLY A 296 16.22 -11.52 -4.74
N TRP A 297 17.43 -10.96 -4.85
CA TRP A 297 18.66 -11.69 -5.26
C TRP A 297 18.66 -12.21 -6.70
N GLY A 298 18.07 -11.46 -7.63
CA GLY A 298 17.98 -11.83 -9.04
C GLY A 298 16.98 -12.94 -9.32
N GLN A 299 16.22 -13.39 -8.31
CA GLN A 299 15.37 -14.57 -8.41
C GLN A 299 13.95 -14.25 -8.92
N SER A 300 13.58 -12.98 -8.97
CA SER A 300 12.27 -12.52 -9.40
C SER A 300 12.38 -11.45 -10.49
N VAL A 301 12.76 -11.86 -11.70
CA VAL A 301 12.74 -10.99 -12.89
C VAL A 301 11.46 -11.24 -13.69
N PRO A 302 10.73 -10.19 -14.13
CA PRO A 302 9.52 -10.34 -14.92
C PRO A 302 9.75 -11.18 -16.17
N VAL A 303 8.79 -12.04 -16.46
CA VAL A 303 8.70 -12.84 -17.69
C VAL A 303 7.35 -12.53 -18.30
N ASP A 304 7.30 -12.50 -19.62
CA ASP A 304 6.04 -12.40 -20.33
C ASP A 304 5.12 -13.53 -19.89
N LYS A 305 3.99 -13.13 -19.31
CA LYS A 305 3.02 -14.02 -18.69
C LYS A 305 2.49 -15.07 -19.66
N TYR A 306 2.40 -14.76 -20.96
CA TYR A 306 1.77 -15.59 -21.98
C TYR A 306 2.79 -16.26 -22.91
N GLU A 307 3.88 -15.57 -23.24
CA GLU A 307 4.87 -16.04 -24.21
C GLU A 307 6.13 -16.63 -23.56
N GLY A 308 6.33 -16.41 -22.26
CA GLY A 308 7.49 -16.92 -21.53
C GLY A 308 8.80 -16.20 -21.85
N ARG A 309 8.73 -15.08 -22.58
CA ARG A 309 9.88 -14.26 -22.95
C ARG A 309 10.45 -13.57 -21.72
N PHE A 310 11.75 -13.77 -21.50
CA PHE A 310 12.46 -13.17 -20.37
C PHE A 310 12.69 -11.68 -20.61
N SER A 311 12.42 -10.82 -19.62
CA SER A 311 12.53 -9.37 -19.79
C SER A 311 13.91 -8.79 -19.49
N TYR A 312 14.73 -9.50 -18.70
CA TYR A 312 15.95 -8.96 -18.09
C TYR A 312 15.73 -7.69 -17.23
N ASN A 313 14.49 -7.36 -16.84
CA ASN A 313 14.16 -6.16 -16.09
C ASN A 313 14.49 -6.30 -14.59
N LEU A 314 15.66 -5.83 -14.19
CA LEU A 314 16.17 -5.94 -12.82
C LEU A 314 15.53 -4.95 -11.84
N PHE A 315 14.71 -4.01 -12.29
CA PHE A 315 14.20 -2.92 -11.44
C PHE A 315 12.69 -2.70 -11.56
N GLY A 316 11.97 -3.66 -12.14
CA GLY A 316 10.50 -3.61 -12.26
C GLY A 316 9.99 -2.38 -13.01
N ILE A 317 10.77 -1.82 -13.93
CA ILE A 317 10.42 -0.56 -14.60
C ILE A 317 9.28 -0.83 -15.60
N LYS A 318 8.16 -0.13 -15.45
CA LYS A 318 7.00 -0.20 -16.35
C LYS A 318 7.27 0.53 -17.69
N GLY A 319 6.59 0.11 -18.75
CA GLY A 319 6.65 0.70 -20.09
C GLY A 319 7.49 -0.11 -21.08
N GLU A 320 8.02 0.55 -22.09
CA GLU A 320 8.76 -0.07 -23.20
C GLU A 320 10.28 0.18 -23.08
N GLY A 321 11.06 -0.89 -23.20
CA GLY A 321 12.53 -0.88 -23.19
C GLY A 321 13.13 -1.15 -24.56
N THR A 322 14.43 -1.41 -24.60
CA THR A 322 15.20 -1.68 -25.83
C THR A 322 14.78 -2.95 -26.57
N ASN A 323 14.09 -3.86 -25.88
CA ASN A 323 13.53 -5.10 -26.45
C ASN A 323 11.99 -5.14 -26.27
N GLY A 324 11.35 -3.97 -26.29
CA GLY A 324 9.91 -3.82 -26.15
C GLY A 324 9.45 -3.94 -24.68
N SER A 325 8.28 -4.55 -24.48
CA SER A 325 7.67 -4.77 -23.17
C SER A 325 7.31 -6.23 -22.97
N VAL A 326 7.27 -6.72 -21.73
CA VAL A 326 6.61 -7.98 -21.37
C VAL A 326 5.36 -7.69 -20.56
N THR A 327 4.32 -8.49 -20.76
CA THR A 327 3.12 -8.42 -19.93
C THR A 327 3.32 -9.20 -18.64
N SER A 328 3.12 -8.56 -17.47
CA SER A 328 3.15 -9.24 -16.16
C SER A 328 2.13 -8.64 -15.19
N ASN A 329 1.85 -9.34 -14.08
CA ASN A 329 0.79 -8.93 -13.16
C ASN A 329 1.22 -7.74 -12.27
N THR A 330 0.32 -6.77 -12.08
CA THR A 330 0.36 -5.74 -11.02
C THR A 330 -0.90 -5.84 -10.16
N TRP A 331 -0.85 -5.31 -8.93
CA TRP A 331 -2.02 -5.26 -8.04
C TRP A 331 -2.84 -4.00 -8.28
N GLU A 332 -4.16 -4.15 -8.21
CA GLU A 332 -5.17 -3.07 -8.23
C GLU A 332 -6.23 -3.36 -7.16
N GLU A 333 -7.01 -2.35 -6.76
CA GLU A 333 -8.13 -2.51 -5.84
C GLU A 333 -9.45 -2.06 -6.51
N TYR A 334 -10.49 -2.89 -6.42
CA TYR A 334 -11.83 -2.60 -6.94
C TYR A 334 -12.89 -3.02 -5.93
N ASN A 335 -13.82 -2.11 -5.62
CA ASN A 335 -14.85 -2.31 -4.58
C ASN A 335 -14.29 -2.83 -3.23
N GLY A 336 -13.08 -2.37 -2.86
CA GLY A 336 -12.39 -2.74 -1.63
C GLY A 336 -11.75 -4.14 -1.65
N VAL A 337 -11.61 -4.76 -2.81
CA VAL A 337 -10.96 -6.06 -3.00
C VAL A 337 -9.75 -5.89 -3.91
N ALA A 338 -8.59 -6.37 -3.47
CA ALA A 338 -7.38 -6.38 -4.29
C ALA A 338 -7.41 -7.52 -5.32
N PHE A 339 -7.03 -7.23 -6.56
CA PHE A 339 -6.96 -8.19 -7.66
C PHE A 339 -5.72 -7.90 -8.52
N ARG A 340 -5.43 -8.80 -9.47
CA ARG A 340 -4.28 -8.66 -10.36
C ARG A 340 -4.72 -8.31 -11.77
N ILE A 341 -4.07 -7.32 -12.37
CA ILE A 341 -4.23 -7.00 -13.80
C ILE A 341 -2.90 -7.14 -14.51
N ASP A 342 -2.98 -7.26 -15.82
CA ASP A 342 -1.83 -7.17 -16.70
C ASP A 342 -1.29 -5.74 -16.77
N ALA A 343 0.02 -5.61 -16.72
CA ALA A 343 0.75 -4.37 -16.95
C ALA A 343 2.00 -4.64 -17.78
N GLU A 344 2.39 -3.63 -18.56
CA GLU A 344 3.58 -3.69 -19.40
C GLU A 344 4.82 -3.27 -18.61
N PHE A 345 5.80 -4.17 -18.57
CA PHE A 345 7.12 -3.96 -17.99
C PHE A 345 8.17 -3.91 -19.10
N ARG A 346 9.15 -3.01 -18.97
CA ARG A 346 10.22 -2.88 -19.96
C ARG A 346 10.92 -4.22 -20.14
N ALA A 347 11.23 -4.55 -21.37
CA ALA A 347 12.04 -5.69 -21.73
C ALA A 347 13.34 -5.21 -22.37
N TYR A 348 14.42 -5.93 -22.12
CA TYR A 348 15.76 -5.60 -22.56
C TYR A 348 16.38 -6.80 -23.27
N ASN A 349 17.47 -6.59 -24.02
CA ASN A 349 18.20 -7.67 -24.68
C ASN A 349 19.10 -8.44 -23.68
N ASN A 350 19.45 -7.80 -22.56
CA ASN A 350 20.27 -8.34 -21.49
C ASN A 350 20.14 -7.47 -20.22
N GLU A 351 20.69 -7.95 -19.11
CA GLU A 351 20.69 -7.29 -17.81
C GLU A 351 21.45 -5.96 -17.79
N LYS A 352 22.44 -5.76 -18.68
CA LYS A 352 23.24 -4.52 -18.76
C LYS A 352 22.41 -3.35 -19.27
N GLU A 353 21.52 -3.60 -20.23
CA GLU A 353 20.58 -2.60 -20.72
C GLU A 353 19.56 -2.19 -19.63
N SER A 354 19.04 -3.15 -18.86
CA SER A 354 18.18 -2.84 -17.71
C SER A 354 18.90 -2.02 -16.65
N TRP A 355 20.16 -2.39 -16.39
CA TRP A 355 21.04 -1.66 -15.48
C TRP A 355 21.20 -0.21 -15.92
N GLN A 356 21.59 0.01 -17.19
CA GLN A 356 21.79 1.35 -17.74
C GLN A 356 20.51 2.19 -17.71
N ASP A 357 19.36 1.62 -18.08
CA ASP A 357 18.08 2.34 -18.08
C ASP A 357 17.67 2.79 -16.66
N HIS A 358 17.91 1.95 -15.65
CA HIS A 358 17.76 2.37 -14.26
C HIS A 358 18.74 3.49 -13.88
N LYS A 359 19.97 3.49 -14.41
CA LYS A 359 20.94 4.57 -14.12
C LYS A 359 20.50 5.88 -14.78
N ASP A 360 20.04 5.82 -16.02
CA ASP A 360 19.52 6.97 -16.74
C ASP A 360 18.30 7.57 -16.02
N LEU A 361 17.43 6.73 -15.45
CA LEU A 361 16.33 7.20 -14.59
C LEU A 361 16.84 8.08 -13.44
N LEU A 362 17.85 7.62 -12.68
CA LEU A 362 18.38 8.34 -11.52
C LEU A 362 19.24 9.55 -11.90
N LEU A 363 19.96 9.46 -13.01
CA LEU A 363 20.91 10.49 -13.43
C LEU A 363 20.28 11.59 -14.27
N LEU A 364 19.21 11.30 -15.01
CA LEU A 364 18.64 12.25 -15.99
C LEU A 364 17.32 12.85 -15.53
N ARG A 365 16.51 12.16 -14.72
CA ARG A 365 15.21 12.72 -14.29
C ARG A 365 15.41 13.82 -13.26
N GLU A 366 14.69 14.92 -13.44
CA GLU A 366 14.78 16.13 -12.61
C GLU A 366 14.55 15.84 -11.13
N ARG A 367 13.55 15.00 -10.81
CA ARG A 367 13.21 14.64 -9.42
C ARG A 367 14.37 14.05 -8.61
N TYR A 368 15.38 13.48 -9.27
CA TYR A 368 16.56 12.89 -8.63
C TYR A 368 17.75 13.87 -8.55
N ALA A 369 17.55 15.17 -8.79
CA ALA A 369 18.59 16.17 -8.56
C ALA A 369 19.19 16.12 -7.13
N PRO A 370 18.39 16.02 -6.05
CA PRO A 370 18.94 15.88 -4.70
C PRO A 370 19.74 14.58 -4.51
N PHE A 371 19.37 13.50 -5.20
CA PHE A 371 20.12 12.25 -5.17
C PHE A 371 21.51 12.40 -5.81
N ARG A 372 21.61 13.09 -6.95
CA ARG A 372 22.89 13.29 -7.66
C ARG A 372 23.92 14.05 -6.84
N GLU A 373 23.50 14.94 -5.95
CA GLU A 373 24.40 15.70 -5.06
C GLU A 373 25.14 14.82 -4.04
N VAL A 374 24.60 13.63 -3.76
CA VAL A 374 25.12 12.71 -2.74
C VAL A 374 25.33 11.29 -3.24
N MET A 375 25.14 11.03 -4.55
CA MET A 375 25.10 9.68 -5.13
C MET A 375 26.39 8.86 -4.95
N TYR A 376 27.51 9.51 -4.62
CA TYR A 376 28.80 8.89 -4.33
C TYR A 376 28.88 8.30 -2.91
N ASP A 377 27.97 8.68 -2.02
CA ASP A 377 27.87 8.17 -0.65
C ASP A 377 26.65 7.25 -0.57
N SER A 378 26.88 5.97 -0.26
CA SER A 378 25.83 4.96 -0.30
C SER A 378 24.73 5.19 0.74
N THR A 379 25.08 5.75 1.89
CA THR A 379 24.17 6.02 2.99
C THR A 379 23.32 7.26 2.70
N LYS A 380 23.96 8.37 2.32
CA LYS A 380 23.24 9.59 1.93
C LYS A 380 22.41 9.37 0.67
N GLY A 381 22.94 8.62 -0.29
CA GLY A 381 22.23 8.21 -1.49
C GLY A 381 20.96 7.41 -1.20
N ALA A 382 21.00 6.45 -0.26
CA ALA A 382 19.82 5.70 0.13
C ALA A 382 18.69 6.61 0.70
N TRP A 383 19.04 7.56 1.56
CA TRP A 383 18.08 8.54 2.07
C TRP A 383 17.59 9.49 0.99
N ALA A 384 18.47 9.99 0.13
CA ALA A 384 18.08 10.87 -0.97
C ALA A 384 17.13 10.17 -1.96
N LEU A 385 17.33 8.88 -2.27
CA LEU A 385 16.38 8.08 -3.06
C LEU A 385 14.99 8.05 -2.43
N LYS A 386 14.91 7.86 -1.10
CA LYS A 386 13.64 7.89 -0.37
C LYS A 386 12.99 9.27 -0.45
N ARG A 387 13.75 10.34 -0.25
CA ARG A 387 13.27 11.73 -0.35
C ARG A 387 12.76 12.08 -1.74
N CYS A 388 13.42 11.58 -2.78
CA CYS A 388 13.02 11.75 -4.19
C CYS A 388 11.80 10.89 -4.58
N GLY A 389 11.23 10.10 -3.66
CA GLY A 389 10.06 9.27 -3.91
C GLY A 389 10.35 8.03 -4.76
N TYR A 390 11.56 7.45 -4.67
CA TYR A 390 11.88 6.20 -5.37
C TYR A 390 10.98 5.04 -4.90
N ALA A 391 10.72 4.96 -3.58
CA ALA A 391 9.86 3.94 -2.98
C ALA A 391 8.88 4.55 -1.97
N THR A 392 7.66 3.99 -1.90
CA THR A 392 6.65 4.36 -0.90
C THR A 392 6.97 3.75 0.48
N ASP A 393 7.68 2.63 0.53
CA ASP A 393 8.14 1.97 1.76
C ASP A 393 8.95 2.91 2.66
N SER A 394 8.48 3.16 3.88
CA SER A 394 9.12 4.06 4.85
C SER A 394 10.48 3.57 5.34
N GLN A 395 10.75 2.26 5.24
CA GLN A 395 12.02 1.65 5.67
C GLN A 395 12.98 1.40 4.50
N TYR A 396 12.67 1.89 3.29
CA TYR A 396 13.47 1.62 2.09
C TYR A 396 14.96 1.96 2.27
N ALA A 397 15.28 3.16 2.77
CA ALA A 397 16.67 3.59 2.97
C ALA A 397 17.41 2.68 3.98
N ILE A 398 16.76 2.33 5.09
CA ILE A 398 17.30 1.43 6.11
C ILE A 398 17.56 0.04 5.52
N LYS A 399 16.61 -0.51 4.74
CA LYS A 399 16.79 -1.81 4.08
C LYS A 399 18.01 -1.83 3.16
N LEU A 400 18.25 -0.76 2.40
CA LEU A 400 19.44 -0.64 1.56
C LEU A 400 20.72 -0.59 2.38
N ILE A 401 20.75 0.24 3.43
CA ILE A 401 21.89 0.36 4.35
C ILE A 401 22.19 -1.00 5.02
N ASP A 402 21.16 -1.72 5.44
CA ASP A 402 21.30 -3.05 6.05
C ASP A 402 21.86 -4.07 5.07
N ILE A 403 21.43 -4.06 3.80
CA ILE A 403 22.01 -4.91 2.75
C ILE A 403 23.49 -4.55 2.55
N ILE A 404 23.82 -3.25 2.44
CA ILE A 404 25.20 -2.77 2.28
C ILE A 404 26.09 -3.29 3.41
N ASN A 405 25.64 -3.16 4.66
CA ASN A 405 26.42 -3.56 5.82
C ASN A 405 26.51 -5.08 5.98
N ARG A 406 25.39 -5.80 5.76
CA ARG A 406 25.32 -7.27 5.93
C ARG A 406 26.25 -8.01 4.98
N TYR A 407 26.40 -7.50 3.76
CA TYR A 407 27.22 -8.13 2.72
C TYR A 407 28.54 -7.38 2.46
N ASP A 408 28.92 -6.49 3.38
CA ASP A 408 30.17 -5.71 3.33
C ASP A 408 30.41 -5.02 1.96
N LEU A 409 29.35 -4.48 1.37
CA LEU A 409 29.38 -3.96 0.01
C LEU A 409 30.17 -2.66 -0.14
N LYS A 410 30.54 -2.01 0.98
CA LYS A 410 31.26 -0.73 0.95
C LYS A 410 32.62 -0.83 0.25
N GLY A 411 33.26 -2.00 0.29
CA GLY A 411 34.49 -2.24 -0.46
C GLY A 411 34.35 -1.95 -1.96
N LEU A 412 33.15 -2.12 -2.54
CA LEU A 412 32.88 -1.79 -3.95
C LEU A 412 33.01 -0.29 -4.25
N ASP A 413 32.83 0.57 -3.25
CA ASP A 413 33.02 2.02 -3.35
C ASP A 413 34.47 2.45 -3.12
N GLU A 414 35.33 1.55 -2.65
CA GLU A 414 36.76 1.85 -2.44
C GLU A 414 37.61 1.46 -3.65
N VAL A 415 37.11 0.57 -4.52
CA VAL A 415 37.80 0.15 -5.74
C VAL A 415 37.92 1.34 -6.68
N THR A 416 39.06 2.03 -6.57
CA THR A 416 39.51 3.06 -7.50
C THR A 416 40.52 2.36 -8.40
N ILE A 417 40.25 2.28 -9.71
CA ILE A 417 41.27 1.88 -10.69
C ILE A 417 42.11 3.10 -11.03
#